data_AF-A0A3Q8UQ35-F1
#
_entry.id   AF-A0A3Q8UQ35-F1
#
_cell.length_a   1.000
_cell.length_b   1.000
_cell.length_c   1.000
_cell.angle_alpha   90.00
_cell.angle_beta   90.00
_cell.angle_gamma   90.00
#
_symmetry.space_group_name_H-M   'P 1'
#
loop_
_entity.id
_entity.type
_entity.pdbx_description
1 polymer ?
#
loop_
_entity_poly.entity_id
_entity_poly.type
_entity_poly.pdbx_seq_one_letter_code
_entity_poly.pdbx_strand_id
1 'polypeptide(L)'
;MLIPGWLLQHTITVEAWLGEGPTGPRFAAPAEVRCFVDEQTRLVRSPNDDEVTSSSTAYCRPDTECPAKSRVRLPTGRTTTVIAALRRDGGRLPTPDHLEVQMR
;
A
#
# COMPACT_ATOMS: atom_id res chain seq x y z
N MET A 1 10.89 -13.60 10.10
CA MET A 1 11.49 -14.08 8.81
C MET A 1 11.00 -13.17 7.71
N LEU A 2 11.78 -12.73 6.72
CA LEU A 2 11.21 -11.84 5.68
C LEU A 2 10.17 -12.55 4.79
N ILE A 3 9.19 -11.80 4.27
CA ILE A 3 8.32 -12.27 3.19
C ILE A 3 9.14 -12.83 2.02
N PRO A 4 8.91 -14.11 1.63
CA PRO A 4 9.65 -14.71 0.53
C PRO A 4 9.50 -13.94 -0.77
N GLY A 5 10.62 -13.68 -1.44
CA GLY A 5 10.64 -12.89 -2.68
C GLY A 5 9.83 -13.50 -3.83
N TRP A 6 9.60 -14.81 -3.82
CA TRP A 6 8.76 -15.49 -4.81
C TRP A 6 7.26 -15.22 -4.61
N LEU A 7 6.83 -14.65 -3.48
CA LEU A 7 5.45 -14.16 -3.32
C LEU A 7 5.25 -12.77 -3.93
N LEU A 8 6.32 -11.97 -4.05
CA LEU A 8 6.27 -10.57 -4.49
C LEU A 8 6.22 -10.46 -6.04
N GLN A 9 5.16 -10.98 -6.65
CA GLN A 9 5.03 -11.12 -8.11
C GLN A 9 4.68 -9.83 -8.87
N HIS A 10 4.33 -8.77 -8.16
CA HIS A 10 3.92 -7.49 -8.74
C HIS A 10 4.96 -6.40 -8.46
N THR A 11 4.91 -5.34 -9.27
CA THR A 11 5.63 -4.09 -9.04
C THR A 11 4.65 -2.94 -9.04
N ILE A 12 4.66 -2.13 -7.98
CA ILE A 12 3.91 -0.88 -7.86
C ILE A 12 4.90 0.29 -7.89
N THR A 13 4.43 1.47 -8.27
CA THR A 13 5.22 2.71 -8.12
C THR A 13 4.69 3.48 -6.92
N VAL A 14 5.57 3.83 -5.99
CA VAL A 14 5.23 4.58 -4.76
C VAL A 14 5.86 5.96 -4.84
N GLU A 15 5.05 6.99 -4.66
CA GLU A 15 5.50 8.35 -4.34
C GLU A 15 5.20 8.60 -2.86
N ALA A 16 6.21 8.45 -2.01
CA ALA A 16 6.05 8.52 -0.57
C ALA A 16 5.64 9.94 -0.13
N TRP A 17 4.64 10.05 0.73
CA TRP A 17 4.19 11.34 1.26
C TRP A 17 5.25 11.98 2.17
N LEU A 18 5.63 13.23 1.88
CA LEU A 18 6.65 13.99 2.63
C LEU A 18 6.06 15.07 3.54
N GLY A 19 4.75 15.30 3.49
CA GLY A 19 4.10 16.37 4.25
C GLY A 19 3.36 17.38 3.38
N GLU A 20 2.76 18.36 4.05
CA GLU A 20 2.17 19.52 3.39
C GLU A 20 3.23 20.60 3.21
N GLY A 21 3.29 21.20 2.01
CA GLY A 21 4.14 22.34 1.69
C GLY A 21 3.33 23.61 1.44
N PRO A 22 3.99 24.76 1.22
CA PRO A 22 3.32 26.04 0.98
C PRO A 22 2.40 26.07 -0.25
N THR A 23 2.67 25.21 -1.24
CA THR A 23 1.93 25.10 -2.49
C THR A 23 1.09 23.83 -2.58
N GLY A 24 0.95 23.09 -1.49
CA GLY A 24 0.20 21.84 -1.43
C GLY A 24 1.06 20.62 -1.07
N PRO A 25 0.55 19.40 -1.35
CA PRO A 25 1.13 18.15 -0.89
C PRO A 25 2.50 17.87 -1.54
N ARG A 26 3.45 17.38 -0.76
CA ARG A 26 4.79 16.99 -1.23
C ARG A 26 4.97 15.49 -1.22
N PHE A 27 5.60 14.98 -2.27
CA PHE A 27 5.90 13.56 -2.44
C PHE A 27 7.37 13.36 -2.77
N ALA A 28 7.92 12.20 -2.39
CA ALA A 28 9.24 11.76 -2.80
C ALA A 28 9.26 11.39 -4.29
N ALA A 29 10.48 11.21 -4.83
CA ALA A 29 10.62 10.67 -6.18
C ALA A 29 9.93 9.29 -6.29
N PRO A 30 9.30 8.98 -7.44
CA PRO A 30 8.66 7.69 -7.64
C PRO A 30 9.66 6.54 -7.50
N ALA A 31 9.34 5.56 -6.67
CA ALA A 31 10.15 4.37 -6.43
C ALA A 31 9.38 3.10 -6.80
N GLU A 32 10.03 2.17 -7.51
CA GLU A 32 9.45 0.86 -7.80
C GLU A 32 9.55 -0.06 -6.58
N VAL A 33 8.43 -0.65 -6.19
CA VAL A 33 8.34 -1.55 -5.03
C VAL A 33 7.79 -2.89 -5.48
N ARG A 34 8.57 -3.95 -5.22
CA ARG A 34 8.11 -5.32 -5.39
C ARG A 34 7.15 -5.71 -4.27
N CYS A 35 6.01 -6.25 -4.66
CA CYS A 35 4.93 -6.57 -3.74
C CYS A 35 4.07 -7.73 -4.24
N PHE A 36 3.24 -8.27 -3.36
CA PHE A 36 2.04 -9.00 -3.75
C PHE A 36 0.85 -8.05 -3.64
N VAL A 37 0.14 -7.79 -4.74
CA VAL A 37 -1.08 -6.97 -4.70
C VAL A 37 -2.27 -7.90 -4.66
N ASP A 38 -3.10 -7.72 -3.63
CA ASP A 38 -4.42 -8.30 -3.53
C ASP A 38 -5.45 -7.20 -3.84
N GLU A 39 -5.89 -7.14 -5.09
CA GLU A 39 -6.97 -6.25 -5.51
C GLU A 39 -8.33 -6.92 -5.21
N GLN A 40 -8.91 -6.59 -4.06
CA GLN A 40 -10.29 -6.99 -3.75
C GLN A 40 -11.24 -5.82 -3.95
N THR A 41 -12.04 -5.88 -5.02
CA THR A 41 -13.18 -4.98 -5.21
C THR A 41 -14.32 -5.46 -4.31
N ARG A 42 -14.36 -5.03 -3.05
CA ARG A 42 -15.49 -5.31 -2.15
C ARG A 42 -16.45 -4.13 -2.12
N LEU A 43 -17.71 -4.40 -2.42
CA LEU A 43 -18.80 -3.43 -2.34
C LEU A 43 -19.28 -3.39 -0.87
N VAL A 44 -19.08 -2.27 -0.19
CA VAL A 44 -19.54 -2.08 1.20
C VAL A 44 -20.62 -1.00 1.18
N ARG A 45 -21.85 -1.34 1.60
CA ARG A 45 -22.94 -0.38 1.73
C ARG A 45 -22.83 0.37 3.06
N SER A 46 -22.80 1.69 2.98
CA SER A 46 -22.96 2.58 4.14
C SER A 46 -24.44 2.65 4.57
N PRO A 47 -24.75 2.85 5.87
CA PRO A 47 -26.11 3.16 6.33
C PRO A 47 -26.73 4.43 5.73
N ASN A 48 -25.92 5.28 5.10
CA ASN A 48 -26.33 6.51 4.41
C ASN A 48 -26.35 6.37 2.86
N ASP A 49 -26.36 5.14 2.32
CA ASP A 49 -26.43 4.82 0.88
C ASP A 49 -25.27 5.33 -0.01
N ASP A 50 -24.18 5.81 0.58
CA ASP A 50 -22.95 6.09 -0.16
C ASP A 50 -22.17 4.78 -0.46
N GLU A 51 -21.95 4.49 -1.75
CA GLU A 51 -21.03 3.44 -2.20
C GLU A 51 -19.58 3.91 -2.04
N VAL A 52 -18.82 3.30 -1.13
CA VAL A 52 -17.37 3.48 -1.09
C VAL A 52 -16.72 2.25 -1.74
N THR A 53 -16.08 2.49 -2.88
CA THR A 53 -15.53 1.47 -3.77
C THR A 53 -14.08 1.12 -3.40
N SER A 54 -13.84 -0.19 -3.24
CA SER A 54 -12.56 -0.89 -3.38
C SER A 54 -11.49 -0.62 -2.31
N SER A 55 -10.88 -1.69 -1.78
CA SER A 55 -9.71 -1.60 -0.92
C SER A 55 -8.65 -2.55 -1.47
N SER A 56 -7.67 -2.02 -2.20
CA SER A 56 -6.53 -2.82 -2.65
C SER A 56 -5.50 -2.92 -1.51
N THR A 57 -4.91 -4.09 -1.31
CA THR A 57 -3.85 -4.28 -0.31
C THR A 57 -2.57 -4.71 -1.01
N ALA A 58 -1.45 -4.07 -0.70
CA ALA A 58 -0.13 -4.49 -1.17
C ALA A 58 0.69 -5.02 0.02
N TYR A 59 1.27 -6.20 -0.15
CA TYR A 59 2.20 -6.81 0.80
C TYR A 59 3.62 -6.62 0.27
N CYS A 60 4.40 -5.80 0.96
CA CYS A 60 5.74 -5.37 0.55
C CYS A 60 6.79 -5.86 1.54
N ARG A 61 8.07 -5.67 1.22
CA ARG A 61 9.12 -5.83 2.22
C ARG A 61 8.92 -4.85 3.38
N PRO A 62 9.29 -5.22 4.61
CA PRO A 62 9.03 -4.38 5.78
C PRO A 62 9.84 -3.07 5.77
N ASP A 63 10.91 -2.95 5.00
CA ASP A 63 11.72 -1.74 4.83
C ASP A 63 11.16 -0.75 3.79
N THR A 64 10.04 -1.07 3.14
CA THR A 64 9.40 -0.19 2.16
C THR A 64 8.87 1.09 2.82
N GLU A 65 9.21 2.24 2.25
CA GLU A 65 8.68 3.53 2.67
C GLU A 65 7.40 3.87 1.90
N CYS A 66 6.25 3.71 2.57
CA CYS A 66 4.94 3.98 1.97
C CYS A 66 3.96 4.49 3.02
N PRO A 67 4.21 5.64 3.67
CA PRO A 67 3.35 6.16 4.74
C PRO A 67 1.93 6.47 4.24
N ALA A 68 0.99 6.66 5.17
CA ALA A 68 -0.35 7.13 4.85
C ALA A 68 -0.30 8.42 4.01
N LYS A 69 -1.27 8.56 3.08
CA LYS A 69 -1.35 9.62 2.06
C LYS A 69 -0.35 9.51 0.90
N SER A 70 0.57 8.54 0.90
CA SER A 70 1.42 8.27 -0.27
C SER A 70 0.57 7.95 -1.49
N ARG A 71 1.07 8.29 -2.68
CA ARG A 71 0.43 7.90 -3.94
C ARG A 71 1.03 6.60 -4.42
N VAL A 72 0.17 5.70 -4.88
CA VAL A 72 0.58 4.40 -5.39
C VAL A 72 -0.02 4.18 -6.75
N ARG A 73 0.83 3.91 -7.74
CA ARG A 73 0.40 3.41 -9.04
C ARG A 73 0.43 1.88 -9.03
N LEU A 74 -0.74 1.29 -9.23
CA LEU A 74 -0.96 -0.15 -9.28
C LEU A 74 -0.47 -0.75 -10.61
N PRO A 75 -0.25 -2.08 -10.69
CA PRO A 75 0.15 -2.76 -11.92
C PRO A 75 -0.88 -2.56 -13.05
N THR A 76 -2.15 -2.37 -12.70
CA THR A 76 -3.26 -2.05 -13.61
C THR A 76 -3.16 -0.65 -14.22
N GLY A 77 -2.22 0.18 -13.76
CA GLY A 77 -2.03 1.56 -14.19
C GLY A 77 -2.86 2.59 -13.41
N ARG A 78 -3.83 2.14 -12.59
CA ARG A 78 -4.62 2.99 -11.69
C ARG A 78 -3.73 3.60 -10.61
N THR A 79 -3.93 4.88 -10.31
CA THR A 79 -3.30 5.53 -9.15
C THR A 79 -4.30 5.62 -8.00
N THR A 80 -3.86 5.24 -6.81
CA THR A 80 -4.62 5.30 -5.56
C THR A 80 -3.78 5.97 -4.46
N THR A 81 -4.38 6.16 -3.29
CA THR A 81 -3.76 6.75 -2.10
C THR A 81 -3.72 5.74 -0.97
N VAL A 82 -2.60 5.71 -0.24
CA VAL A 82 -2.44 4.89 0.96
C VAL A 82 -3.33 5.41 2.09
N ILE A 83 -4.12 4.52 2.67
CA ILE A 83 -4.89 4.73 3.89
C ILE A 83 -4.02 4.47 5.12
N ALA A 84 -3.36 3.30 5.13
CA ALA A 84 -2.54 2.85 6.25
C ALA A 84 -1.37 1.99 5.76
N ALA A 85 -0.27 2.05 6.51
CA ALA A 85 0.89 1.19 6.32
C ALA A 85 1.17 0.48 7.65
N LEU A 86 0.91 -0.82 7.69
CA LEU A 86 0.90 -1.62 8.90
C LEU A 86 2.10 -2.55 8.86
N ARG A 87 3.06 -2.31 9.76
CA ARG A 87 4.22 -3.20 9.91
C ARG A 87 3.74 -4.49 10.58
N ARG A 88 3.81 -5.59 9.84
CA ARG A 88 3.53 -6.94 10.35
C ARG A 88 4.86 -7.57 10.72
N ASP A 89 5.12 -7.64 12.02
CA ASP A 89 6.30 -8.25 12.60
C ASP A 89 5.84 -9.41 13.50
N GLY A 90 6.23 -10.63 13.14
CA GLY A 90 5.88 -11.84 13.89
C GLY A 90 6.73 -12.05 15.14
N GLY A 91 7.73 -11.21 15.37
CA GLY A 91 8.72 -11.36 16.44
C GLY A 91 9.45 -12.70 16.33
N ARG A 92 9.18 -13.60 17.27
CA ARG A 92 9.80 -14.94 17.33
C ARG A 92 8.99 -16.03 16.62
N LEU A 93 7.78 -15.72 16.14
CA LEU A 93 6.97 -16.70 15.43
C LEU A 93 7.58 -16.97 14.03
N PRO A 94 7.41 -18.19 13.49
CA PRO A 94 7.91 -18.55 12.17
C PRO A 94 7.01 -17.99 11.05
N THR A 95 6.58 -16.74 11.18
CA THR A 95 5.74 -16.04 10.21
C THR A 95 6.56 -15.05 9.38
N PRO A 96 6.14 -14.76 8.13
CA PRO A 96 6.81 -13.77 7.32
C PRO A 96 6.49 -12.33 7.76
N ASP A 97 7.53 -11.55 8.04
CA ASP A 97 7.50 -10.13 8.33
C ASP A 97 7.39 -9.34 7.02
N HIS A 98 6.49 -8.36 7.01
CA HIS A 98 6.16 -7.59 5.82
C HIS A 98 5.51 -6.25 6.20
N LEU A 99 5.39 -5.38 5.21
CA LEU A 99 4.55 -4.20 5.30
C LEU A 99 3.24 -4.47 4.58
N GLU A 100 2.12 -4.30 5.27
CA GLU A 100 0.79 -4.33 4.66
C GLU A 100 0.36 -2.89 4.38
N VAL A 101 0.20 -2.55 3.11
CA VAL A 101 -0.20 -1.21 2.63
C VAL A 101 -1.64 -1.29 2.17
N GLN A 102 -2.53 -0.63 2.89
CA GLN A 102 -3.95 -0.55 2.59
C GLN A 102 -4.24 0.71 1.77
N MET A 103 -4.96 0.56 0.66
CA MET A 103 -5.22 1.62 -0.32
C MET A 103 -6.71 1.75 -0.60
N ARG A 104 -7.11 2.92 -1.10
CA ARG A 104 -8.46 3.17 -1.63
C ARG A 104 -8.66 2.59 -3.03
#